data_AF-A0A378AVK2-F1
#
_entry.id   AF-A0A378AVK2-F1
#
_cell.length_a   1.000
_cell.length_b   1.000
_cell.length_c   1.000
_cell.angle_alpha   90.00
_cell.angle_beta   90.00
_cell.angle_gamma   90.00
#
_symmetry.space_group_name_H-M   'P 1'
#
loop_
_entity.id
_entity.type
_entity.pdbx_description
1 polymer ?
#
loop_
_entity_poly.entity_id
_entity_poly.type
_entity_poly.pdbx_seq_one_letter_code
_entity_poly.pdbx_strand_id
1 'polypeptide(L)'
;MLRFYPLLRPLLLIGAISTLALYLLQGGIMGEGWTDVWRPAVWQAVAGTHFGGVWIWQILLAWIALAVVWIRPRHGARQLVALLAAQLLLSAGVGHAAMHDGLTGVLQRTNHAVHLFCVASWFGGLLPFIYCLRLAQGRWRPAAVYIMARFSRYGHLAVAGTIASGALNALLIQED
;
A
#
# COMPACT_ATOMS: atom_id res chain seq x y z
N MET A 1 5.38 18.57 7.68
CA MET A 1 5.02 17.84 6.44
C MET A 1 5.54 18.49 5.15
N LEU A 2 5.58 19.83 5.04
CA LEU A 2 6.05 20.55 3.83
C LEU A 2 7.43 20.09 3.29
N ARG A 3 8.36 19.66 4.16
CA ARG A 3 9.69 19.16 3.76
C ARG A 3 9.70 17.80 3.06
N PHE A 4 8.67 16.97 3.21
CA PHE A 4 8.63 15.63 2.59
C PHE A 4 7.96 15.63 1.21
N TYR A 5 7.23 16.68 0.84
CA TYR A 5 6.61 16.84 -0.47
C TYR A 5 7.56 16.67 -1.68
N PRO A 6 8.80 17.21 -1.68
CA PRO A 6 9.70 17.01 -2.81
C PRO A 6 10.15 15.56 -2.99
N LEU A 7 10.14 14.73 -1.93
CA LEU A 7 10.41 13.30 -2.01
C LEU A 7 9.15 12.49 -2.38
N LEU A 8 7.98 12.90 -1.85
CA LEU A 8 6.70 12.24 -2.14
C LEU A 8 6.28 12.35 -3.60
N ARG A 9 6.58 13.48 -4.26
CA ARG A 9 6.25 13.71 -5.68
C ARG A 9 6.85 12.65 -6.63
N PRO A 10 8.18 12.46 -6.68
CA PRO A 10 8.77 11.45 -7.55
C PRO A 10 8.36 10.03 -7.14
N LEU A 11 8.22 9.74 -5.84
CA LEU A 11 7.78 8.42 -5.37
C LEU A 11 6.36 8.07 -5.83
N LEU A 12 5.40 9.00 -5.70
CA LEU A 12 4.04 8.79 -6.17
C LEU A 12 3.94 8.78 -7.69
N LEU A 13 4.77 9.56 -8.38
CA LEU A 13 4.84 9.52 -9.85
C LEU A 13 5.34 8.16 -10.34
N ILE A 14 6.44 7.66 -9.76
CA ILE A 14 6.96 6.32 -10.04
C ILE A 14 5.87 5.30 -9.74
N GLY A 15 5.20 5.37 -8.58
CA GLY A 15 4.11 4.46 -8.22
C GLY A 15 2.93 4.48 -9.20
N ALA A 16 2.50 5.65 -9.67
CA ALA A 16 1.43 5.80 -10.65
C ALA A 16 1.82 5.22 -12.01
N ILE A 17 3.07 5.45 -12.45
CA ILE A 17 3.58 4.88 -13.70
C ILE A 17 3.74 3.35 -13.57
N SER A 18 4.28 2.86 -12.46
CA SER A 18 4.47 1.42 -12.21
C SER A 18 3.15 0.67 -12.15
N THR A 19 2.11 1.22 -11.49
CA THR A 19 0.79 0.59 -11.44
C THR A 19 0.14 0.48 -12.81
N LEU A 20 0.30 1.51 -13.66
CA LEU A 20 -0.13 1.46 -15.07
C LEU A 20 0.67 0.43 -15.87
N ALA A 21 2.01 0.44 -15.74
CA ALA A 21 2.88 -0.48 -16.47
C ALA A 21 2.61 -1.94 -16.12
N LEU A 22 2.37 -2.25 -14.84
CA LEU A 22 2.01 -3.59 -14.38
C LEU A 22 0.66 -4.05 -14.95
N TYR A 23 -0.32 -3.15 -15.09
CA TYR A 23 -1.60 -3.47 -15.73
C TYR A 23 -1.42 -3.90 -17.18
N LEU A 24 -0.63 -3.14 -17.93
CA LEU A 24 -0.35 -3.40 -19.34
C LEU A 24 0.46 -4.69 -19.51
N LEU A 25 1.47 -4.89 -18.67
CA LEU A 25 2.29 -6.10 -18.69
C LEU A 25 1.47 -7.35 -18.36
N GLN A 26 0.55 -7.26 -17.38
CA GLN A 26 -0.36 -8.35 -17.05
C GLN A 26 -1.25 -8.73 -18.23
N GLY A 27 -1.70 -7.74 -19.02
CA GLY A 27 -2.43 -8.02 -20.26
C GLY A 27 -1.62 -8.81 -21.28
N GLY A 28 -0.33 -8.51 -21.42
CA GLY A 28 0.58 -9.30 -22.26
C GLY A 28 0.83 -10.71 -21.75
N ILE A 29 0.91 -10.90 -20.42
CA ILE A 29 1.08 -12.22 -19.78
C ILE A 29 -0.17 -13.09 -19.98
N MET A 30 -1.37 -12.50 -19.94
CA MET A 30 -2.64 -13.20 -20.14
C MET A 30 -2.98 -13.45 -21.62
N GLY A 31 -2.31 -12.75 -22.53
CA GLY A 31 -2.47 -12.89 -23.97
C GLY A 31 -1.32 -13.64 -24.63
N GLU A 32 -0.98 -13.22 -25.85
CA GLU A 32 0.02 -13.83 -26.73
C GLU A 32 1.42 -13.16 -26.59
N GLY A 33 1.68 -12.41 -25.51
CA GLY A 33 2.97 -11.80 -25.21
C GLY A 33 3.06 -10.28 -25.49
N TRP A 34 4.24 -9.80 -25.88
CA TRP A 34 4.56 -8.36 -25.94
C TRP A 34 3.68 -7.53 -26.88
N THR A 35 3.17 -8.14 -27.95
CA THR A 35 2.26 -7.49 -28.91
C THR A 35 0.93 -7.13 -28.24
N ASP A 36 0.50 -7.92 -27.27
CA ASP A 36 -0.77 -7.77 -26.57
C ASP A 36 -0.72 -6.74 -25.44
N VAL A 37 0.49 -6.42 -24.94
CA VAL A 37 0.73 -5.32 -23.98
C VAL A 37 0.21 -3.98 -24.51
N TRP A 38 0.27 -3.77 -25.82
CA TRP A 38 -0.08 -2.51 -26.47
C TRP A 38 -1.45 -2.52 -27.17
N ARG A 39 -2.19 -3.63 -27.09
CA ARG A 39 -3.48 -3.76 -27.79
C ARG A 39 -4.64 -3.28 -26.90
N PRO A 40 -5.41 -2.27 -27.33
CA PRO A 40 -6.56 -1.78 -26.57
C PRO A 40 -7.62 -2.85 -26.27
N ALA A 41 -7.80 -3.81 -27.20
CA ALA A 41 -8.72 -4.93 -27.01
C ALA A 41 -8.34 -5.80 -25.80
N VAL A 42 -7.04 -6.02 -25.58
CA VAL A 42 -6.51 -6.79 -24.44
C VAL A 42 -6.74 -6.00 -23.15
N TRP A 43 -6.54 -4.69 -23.16
CA TRP A 43 -6.81 -3.85 -21.98
C TRP A 43 -8.26 -3.92 -21.55
N GLN A 44 -9.18 -3.95 -22.51
CA GLN A 44 -10.61 -4.06 -22.25
C GLN A 44 -11.00 -5.46 -21.78
N ALA A 45 -10.36 -6.51 -22.33
CA ALA A 45 -10.54 -7.88 -21.86
C ALA A 45 -10.04 -8.05 -20.42
N VAL A 46 -8.85 -7.53 -20.08
CA VAL A 46 -8.31 -7.55 -18.72
C VAL A 46 -9.21 -6.78 -17.76
N ALA A 47 -9.76 -5.64 -18.18
CA ALA A 47 -10.69 -4.85 -17.37
C ALA A 47 -11.96 -5.64 -16.98
N GLY A 48 -12.39 -6.59 -17.83
CA GLY A 48 -13.52 -7.48 -17.56
C GLY A 48 -13.23 -8.59 -16.53
N THR A 49 -11.97 -8.78 -16.14
CA THR A 49 -11.59 -9.78 -15.11
C THR A 49 -11.70 -9.20 -13.70
N HIS A 50 -11.82 -10.06 -12.69
CA HIS A 50 -11.75 -9.64 -11.28
C HIS A 50 -10.44 -8.89 -10.99
N PHE A 51 -9.32 -9.32 -11.57
CA PHE A 51 -8.03 -8.62 -11.48
C PHE A 51 -8.14 -7.18 -12.02
N GLY A 52 -8.66 -7.02 -13.24
CA GLY A 52 -8.76 -5.70 -13.87
C GLY A 52 -9.66 -4.75 -13.12
N GLY A 53 -10.78 -5.23 -12.58
CA GLY A 53 -11.67 -4.43 -11.74
C GLY A 53 -10.95 -3.84 -10.52
N VAL A 54 -10.20 -4.64 -9.78
CA VAL A 54 -9.42 -4.17 -8.62
C VAL A 54 -8.27 -3.26 -9.05
N TRP A 55 -7.60 -3.57 -10.16
CA TRP A 55 -6.43 -2.82 -10.63
C TRP A 55 -6.78 -1.44 -11.21
N ILE A 56 -7.97 -1.27 -11.79
CA ILE A 56 -8.48 0.05 -12.19
C ILE A 56 -8.58 0.98 -10.97
N TRP A 57 -9.06 0.48 -9.84
CA TRP A 57 -9.10 1.24 -8.58
C TRP A 57 -7.71 1.58 -8.05
N GLN A 58 -6.74 0.67 -8.19
CA GLN A 58 -5.34 0.95 -7.84
C GLN A 58 -4.76 2.11 -8.66
N ILE A 59 -4.98 2.09 -9.98
CA ILE A 59 -4.54 3.16 -10.89
C ILE A 59 -5.22 4.48 -10.49
N LEU A 60 -6.54 4.47 -10.32
CA LEU A 60 -7.30 5.66 -9.93
C LEU A 60 -6.78 6.28 -8.64
N LEU A 61 -6.60 5.47 -7.59
CA LEU A 61 -6.10 5.95 -6.29
C LEU A 61 -4.67 6.48 -6.37
N ALA A 62 -3.79 5.85 -7.17
CA ALA A 62 -2.43 6.33 -7.37
C ALA A 62 -2.40 7.73 -8.03
N TRP A 63 -3.22 7.95 -9.05
CA TRP A 63 -3.35 9.26 -9.71
C TRP A 63 -3.98 10.31 -8.79
N ILE A 64 -5.00 9.94 -8.01
CA ILE A 64 -5.59 10.85 -7.01
C ILE A 64 -4.55 11.23 -5.94
N ALA A 65 -3.74 10.27 -5.45
CA ALA A 65 -2.68 10.55 -4.49
C ALA A 65 -1.63 11.52 -5.06
N LEU A 66 -1.25 11.35 -6.34
CA LEU A 66 -0.37 12.27 -7.05
C LEU A 66 -0.97 13.68 -7.14
N ALA A 67 -2.26 13.79 -7.49
CA ALA A 67 -2.98 15.06 -7.56
C ALA A 67 -3.04 15.77 -6.20
N VAL A 68 -3.34 15.04 -5.11
CA VAL A 68 -3.36 15.58 -3.73
C VAL A 68 -1.99 16.15 -3.33
N VAL A 69 -0.89 15.46 -3.68
CA VAL A 69 0.47 15.97 -3.42
C VAL A 69 0.80 17.23 -4.25
N TRP A 70 0.26 17.34 -5.45
CA TRP A 70 0.44 18.50 -6.31
C TRP A 70 -0.34 19.74 -5.83
N ILE A 71 -1.63 19.57 -5.51
CA ILE A 71 -2.55 20.64 -5.09
C ILE A 71 -2.21 21.16 -3.68
N ARG A 72 -1.58 20.33 -2.83
CA ARG A 72 -1.22 20.66 -1.43
C ARG A 72 -2.42 21.19 -0.60
N PRO A 73 -3.54 20.44 -0.50
CA PRO A 73 -4.68 20.87 0.30
C PRO A 73 -4.33 20.96 1.79
N ARG A 74 -5.07 21.78 2.55
CA ARG A 74 -4.85 22.02 3.99
C ARG A 74 -4.78 20.73 4.84
N HIS A 75 -5.48 19.67 4.44
CA HIS A 75 -5.47 18.35 5.09
C HIS A 75 -4.82 17.25 4.24
N GLY A 76 -3.94 17.60 3.29
CA GLY A 76 -3.43 16.67 2.28
C GLY A 76 -2.72 15.45 2.84
N ALA A 77 -2.09 15.55 4.01
CA ALA A 77 -1.45 14.39 4.62
C ALA A 77 -2.42 13.33 5.14
N ARG A 78 -3.55 13.72 5.73
CA ARG A 78 -4.59 12.74 6.15
C ARG A 78 -5.19 12.06 4.93
N GLN A 79 -5.43 12.82 3.85
CA GLN A 79 -5.92 12.29 2.58
C GLN A 79 -4.93 11.30 1.97
N LEU A 80 -3.63 11.62 1.95
CA LEU A 80 -2.60 10.72 1.42
C LEU A 80 -2.49 9.43 2.21
N VAL A 81 -2.55 9.50 3.55
CA VAL A 81 -2.56 8.29 4.39
C VAL A 81 -3.80 7.45 4.10
N ALA A 82 -4.98 8.07 3.96
CA ALA A 82 -6.21 7.34 3.64
C ALA A 82 -6.14 6.68 2.25
N LEU A 83 -5.60 7.38 1.24
CA LEU A 83 -5.43 6.86 -0.11
C LEU A 83 -4.44 5.69 -0.16
N LEU A 84 -3.29 5.82 0.51
CA LEU A 84 -2.30 4.75 0.60
C LEU A 84 -2.83 3.53 1.37
N ALA A 85 -3.60 3.76 2.44
CA ALA A 85 -4.26 2.69 3.16
C ALA A 85 -5.30 1.96 2.28
N ALA A 86 -6.10 2.71 1.51
CA ALA A 86 -7.03 2.14 0.55
C ALA A 86 -6.33 1.32 -0.55
N GLN A 87 -5.19 1.80 -1.07
CA GLN A 87 -4.36 1.03 -2.01
C GLN A 87 -3.82 -0.25 -1.39
N LEU A 88 -3.33 -0.24 -0.14
CA LEU A 88 -2.87 -1.45 0.54
C LEU A 88 -4.01 -2.46 0.74
N LEU A 89 -5.20 -1.99 1.11
CA LEU A 89 -6.39 -2.83 1.26
C LEU A 89 -6.82 -3.46 -0.06
N LEU A 90 -6.81 -2.70 -1.16
CA LEU A 90 -7.13 -3.21 -2.49
C LEU A 90 -6.08 -4.23 -2.97
N SER A 91 -4.80 -4.02 -2.65
CA SER A 91 -3.74 -4.99 -3.00
C SER A 91 -3.95 -6.34 -2.32
N ALA A 92 -4.53 -6.36 -1.12
CA ALA A 92 -4.87 -7.61 -0.44
C ALA A 92 -5.99 -8.40 -1.13
N GLY A 93 -6.78 -7.76 -2.00
CA GLY A 93 -7.77 -8.40 -2.85
C GLY A 93 -7.22 -8.99 -4.15
N VAL A 94 -5.92 -8.82 -4.44
CA VAL A 94 -5.27 -9.30 -5.67
C VAL A 94 -4.27 -10.40 -5.30
N GLY A 95 -4.69 -11.67 -5.37
CA GLY A 95 -3.85 -12.83 -5.06
C GLY A 95 -4.66 -14.14 -4.98
N HIS A 96 -4.01 -15.28 -4.70
CA HIS A 96 -4.68 -16.59 -4.59
C HIS A 96 -5.81 -16.63 -3.55
N ALA A 97 -5.82 -15.72 -2.57
CA ALA A 97 -6.92 -15.55 -1.61
C ALA A 97 -8.24 -15.03 -2.25
N ALA A 98 -8.18 -14.49 -3.47
CA ALA A 98 -9.37 -14.16 -4.28
C ALA A 98 -9.90 -15.34 -5.11
N MET A 99 -9.13 -16.44 -5.22
CA MET A 99 -9.58 -17.67 -5.90
C MET A 99 -10.36 -18.62 -4.99
N HIS A 100 -10.31 -18.44 -3.66
CA HIS A 100 -11.10 -19.25 -2.72
C HIS A 100 -12.44 -18.57 -2.43
N ASP A 101 -13.52 -19.16 -2.94
CA ASP A 101 -14.88 -18.83 -2.57
C ASP A 101 -15.20 -19.45 -1.20
N GLY A 102 -15.66 -18.64 -0.24
CA GLY A 102 -16.08 -19.09 1.10
C GLY A 102 -15.55 -18.26 2.26
N LEU A 103 -15.90 -18.66 3.49
CA LEU A 103 -15.49 -18.04 4.75
C LEU A 103 -13.96 -18.00 4.92
N THR A 104 -13.27 -19.08 4.50
CA THR A 104 -11.81 -19.21 4.53
C THR A 104 -11.13 -18.15 3.66
N GLY A 105 -11.66 -17.89 2.45
CA GLY A 105 -11.14 -16.84 1.57
C GLY A 105 -11.34 -15.41 2.11
N VAL A 106 -12.41 -15.17 2.87
CA VAL A 106 -12.64 -13.89 3.57
C VAL A 106 -11.66 -13.72 4.74
N LEU A 107 -11.46 -14.76 5.53
CA LEU A 107 -10.48 -14.79 6.63
C LEU A 107 -9.06 -14.53 6.12
N GLN A 108 -8.67 -15.18 5.02
CA GLN A 108 -7.34 -15.03 4.44
C GLN A 108 -7.12 -13.62 3.86
N ARG A 109 -8.11 -13.07 3.14
CA ARG A 109 -8.06 -11.67 2.66
C ARG A 109 -7.96 -10.67 3.80
N THR A 110 -8.72 -10.87 4.88
CA THR A 110 -8.68 -9.98 6.05
C THR A 110 -7.35 -10.08 6.79
N ASN A 111 -6.84 -11.30 6.97
CA ASN A 111 -5.53 -11.52 7.59
C ASN A 111 -4.40 -10.90 6.76
N HIS A 112 -4.44 -11.05 5.43
CA HIS A 112 -3.46 -10.45 4.53
C HIS A 112 -3.53 -8.91 4.54
N ALA A 113 -4.74 -8.33 4.57
CA ALA A 113 -4.93 -6.89 4.72
C ALA A 113 -4.36 -6.36 6.04
N VAL A 114 -4.63 -7.06 7.16
CA VAL A 114 -4.08 -6.72 8.48
C VAL A 114 -2.56 -6.84 8.47
N HIS A 115 -2.02 -7.90 7.88
CA HIS A 115 -0.57 -8.09 7.75
C HIS A 115 0.08 -6.94 6.98
N LEU A 116 -0.45 -6.60 5.80
CA LEU A 116 0.04 -5.49 4.98
C LEU A 116 -0.01 -4.16 5.75
N PHE A 117 -1.10 -3.91 6.47
CA PHE A 117 -1.27 -2.69 7.25
C PHE A 117 -0.26 -2.61 8.41
N CYS A 118 -0.03 -3.71 9.11
CA CYS A 118 0.96 -3.81 10.19
C CYS A 118 2.38 -3.60 9.66
N VAL A 119 2.77 -4.28 8.58
CA VAL A 119 4.09 -4.15 7.95
C VAL A 119 4.32 -2.73 7.43
N ALA A 120 3.34 -2.17 6.71
CA ALA A 120 3.43 -0.81 6.18
C ALA A 120 3.51 0.24 7.29
N SER A 121 2.77 0.06 8.38
CA SER A 121 2.80 0.97 9.54
C SER A 121 4.15 0.91 10.26
N TRP A 122 4.70 -0.30 10.46
CA TRP A 122 5.99 -0.49 11.10
C TRP A 122 7.14 0.08 10.25
N PHE A 123 7.22 -0.33 8.98
CA PHE A 123 8.28 0.10 8.07
C PHE A 123 8.16 1.59 7.69
N GLY A 124 6.96 2.04 7.33
CA GLY A 124 6.71 3.44 6.97
C GLY A 124 6.88 4.41 8.13
N GLY A 125 6.70 3.95 9.36
CA GLY A 125 6.93 4.74 10.57
C GLY A 125 8.40 4.97 10.92
N LEU A 126 9.33 4.16 10.37
CA LEU A 126 10.76 4.24 10.68
C LEU A 126 11.39 5.58 10.25
N LEU A 127 10.99 6.11 9.10
CA LEU A 127 11.46 7.40 8.57
C LEU A 127 11.09 8.59 9.49
N PRO A 128 9.81 8.77 9.91
CA PRO A 128 9.43 9.73 10.93
C PRO A 128 10.19 9.57 12.24
N PHE A 129 10.47 8.32 12.64
CA PHE A 129 11.18 8.02 13.89
C PHE A 129 12.65 8.49 13.84
N ILE A 130 13.39 8.17 12.77
CA ILE A 130 14.77 8.65 12.57
C ILE A 130 14.80 10.19 12.52
N TYR A 131 13.79 10.80 11.91
CA TYR A 131 13.67 12.26 11.90
C TYR A 131 13.43 12.85 13.30
N CYS A 132 12.55 12.24 14.10
CA CYS A 132 12.35 12.64 15.50
C CYS A 132 13.63 12.49 16.32
N LEU A 133 14.44 11.46 16.07
CA LEU A 133 15.75 11.27 16.71
C LEU A 133 16.69 12.45 16.43
N ARG A 134 16.73 12.94 15.19
CA ARG A 134 17.50 14.14 14.81
C ARG A 134 16.96 15.42 15.47
N LEU A 135 15.64 15.56 15.58
CA LEU A 135 15.01 16.69 16.27
C LEU A 135 15.25 16.66 17.80
N ALA A 136 15.38 15.47 18.38
CA ALA A 136 15.69 15.24 19.78
C ALA A 136 17.15 15.57 20.15
N GLN A 137 17.99 15.96 19.19
CA GLN A 137 19.31 16.52 19.47
C GLN A 137 19.32 18.06 19.54
N GLY A 138 18.19 18.71 19.26
CA GLY A 138 18.06 20.16 19.29
C GLY A 138 17.10 20.69 20.37
N ARG A 139 16.69 21.96 20.22
CA ARG A 139 15.82 22.71 21.14
C ARG A 139 14.40 22.11 21.34
N TRP A 140 14.02 21.10 20.56
CA TRP A 140 12.69 20.47 20.56
C TRP A 140 12.65 19.10 21.26
N ARG A 141 13.67 18.81 22.09
CA ARG A 141 13.82 17.55 22.85
C ARG A 141 12.55 17.03 23.54
N PRO A 142 11.82 17.83 24.34
CA PRO A 142 10.68 17.32 25.11
C PRO A 142 9.55 16.82 24.21
N ALA A 143 9.25 17.57 23.13
CA ALA A 143 8.22 17.20 22.16
C ALA A 143 8.64 15.98 21.32
N ALA A 144 9.92 15.89 20.95
CA ALA A 144 10.43 14.75 20.20
C ALA A 144 10.39 13.45 21.03
N VAL A 145 10.77 13.49 22.31
CA VAL A 145 10.72 12.34 23.22
C VAL A 145 9.29 11.87 23.44
N TYR A 146 8.33 12.79 23.62
CA TYR A 146 6.91 12.44 23.75
C TYR A 146 6.35 11.72 22.50
N ILE A 147 6.64 12.25 21.31
CA ILE A 147 6.22 11.65 20.04
C ILE A 147 6.89 10.28 19.84
N MET A 148 8.18 10.15 20.18
CA MET A 148 8.91 8.89 20.08
C MET A 148 8.38 7.80 21.03
N ALA A 149 8.00 8.15 22.26
CA ALA A 149 7.41 7.20 23.21
C ALA A 149 6.07 6.65 22.71
N ARG A 150 5.23 7.52 22.13
CA ARG A 150 3.96 7.11 21.52
C ARG A 150 4.18 6.26 20.27
N PHE A 151 5.11 6.68 19.41
CA PHE A 151 5.50 5.94 18.21
C PHE A 151 6.04 4.54 18.55
N SER A 152 6.87 4.43 19.60
CA SER A 152 7.41 3.14 20.05
C SER A 152 6.30 2.17 20.48
N ARG A 153 5.29 2.61 21.23
CA ARG A 153 4.15 1.76 21.62
C ARG A 153 3.36 1.25 20.43
N TYR A 154 3.01 2.12 19.48
CA TYR A 154 2.32 1.69 18.26
C TYR A 154 3.21 0.84 17.34
N GLY A 155 4.53 1.07 17.36
CA GLY A 155 5.51 0.25 16.64
C GLY A 155 5.55 -1.19 17.15
N HIS A 156 5.55 -1.40 18.48
CA HIS A 156 5.51 -2.76 19.05
C HIS A 156 4.19 -3.47 18.73
N LEU A 157 3.06 -2.76 18.78
CA LEU A 157 1.77 -3.31 18.35
C LEU A 157 1.78 -3.70 16.87
N ALA A 158 2.38 -2.88 16.01
CA ALA A 158 2.52 -3.19 14.58
C ALA A 158 3.43 -4.41 14.33
N VAL A 159 4.53 -4.55 15.07
CA VAL A 159 5.41 -5.72 15.00
C VAL A 159 4.69 -6.98 15.49
N ALA A 160 4.03 -6.91 16.66
CA ALA A 160 3.26 -8.04 17.19
C ALA A 160 2.15 -8.47 16.22
N GLY A 161 1.42 -7.49 15.65
CA GLY A 161 0.41 -7.74 14.62
C GLY A 161 1.00 -8.36 13.35
N THR A 162 2.19 -7.91 12.92
CA THR A 162 2.90 -8.48 11.76
C THR A 162 3.26 -9.95 12.00
N ILE A 163 3.82 -10.26 13.17
CA ILE A 163 4.21 -11.63 13.53
C ILE A 163 2.99 -12.53 13.64
N ALA A 164 1.94 -12.08 14.35
CA ALA A 164 0.72 -12.85 14.53
C ALA A 164 -0.01 -13.11 13.21
N SER A 165 -0.20 -12.08 12.38
CA SER A 165 -0.83 -12.23 11.06
C SER A 165 0.01 -13.05 10.08
N GLY A 166 1.35 -12.94 10.14
CA GLY A 166 2.26 -13.75 9.35
C GLY A 166 2.21 -15.23 9.76
N ALA A 167 2.17 -15.52 11.06
CA ALA A 167 2.00 -16.87 11.59
C ALA A 167 0.65 -17.48 11.18
N LEU A 168 -0.44 -16.72 11.30
CA LEU A 168 -1.77 -17.14 10.82
C LEU A 168 -1.77 -17.41 9.32
N ASN A 169 -1.07 -16.58 8.53
CA ASN A 169 -0.98 -16.80 7.09
C ASN A 169 -0.19 -18.08 6.75
N ALA A 170 0.88 -18.37 7.48
CA ALA A 170 1.67 -19.59 7.31
C ALA A 170 0.89 -20.86 7.72
N LEU A 171 0.06 -20.78 8.76
CA LEU A 171 -0.81 -21.87 9.19
C LEU A 171 -1.93 -22.14 8.18
N LEU A 172 -2.59 -21.09 7.68
CA LEU A 172 -3.65 -21.22 6.68
C LEU A 172 -3.14 -21.81 5.35
N ILE A 173 -1.91 -21.49 4.93
CA ILE A 173 -1.30 -22.06 3.72
C ILE A 173 -0.93 -23.54 3.90
N GLN A 174 -0.77 -24.04 5.13
CA GLN A 174 -0.49 -25.45 5.40
C GLN A 174 -1.76 -26.31 5.51
N GLU A 175 -2.94 -25.71 5.61
CA GLU A 175 -4.22 -26.42 5.70
C GLU A 175 -4.92 -26.61 4.34
N ASP A 176 -4.41 -25.99 3.27
CA ASP A 176 -4.79 -26.22 1.85
C ASP A 176 -3.93 -27.31 1.19
#